data_AF-A0A968SEK5-F1
#
_entry.id   AF-A0A968SEK5-F1
#
_cell.length_a   1.000
_cell.length_b   1.000
_cell.length_c   1.000
_cell.angle_alpha   90.00
_cell.angle_beta   90.00
_cell.angle_gamma   90.00
#
_symmetry.space_group_name_H-M   'P 1'
#
loop_
_entity.id
_entity.type
_entity.pdbx_description
1 polymer ?
#
loop_
_entity_poly.entity_id
_entity_poly.type
_entity_poly.pdbx_seq_one_letter_code
_entity_poly.pdbx_strand_id
1 'polypeptide(L)'
;MDSFQLLNQLHAFPLASLEVGRHFYWEIGNWRLHGQVFLASWVVIGTLLIAAFLGTRNTQLVPAGMQNFMEYVLEFIRSIAKDQIGEKEYRAWVPFIGTLFLFIFVSNWSGALVPWRVVEIPEGELAAPTNDINTTVALALLTSVFYFSAGLSKKGCGTLQAMPN
;
A
#
# COMPACT_ATOMS: atom_id res chain seq x y z
N MET A 1 -45.42 -1.51 -25.84
CA MET A 1 -44.42 -1.09 -24.84
C MET A 1 -43.28 -0.44 -25.62
N ASP A 2 -43.19 0.89 -25.53
CA ASP A 2 -42.22 1.65 -26.32
C ASP A 2 -40.80 1.29 -25.89
N SER A 3 -39.93 1.02 -26.85
CA SER A 3 -38.49 0.77 -26.66
C SER A 3 -37.80 1.90 -25.87
N PHE A 4 -38.40 3.09 -25.88
CA PHE A 4 -37.97 4.26 -25.13
C PHE A 4 -38.22 4.16 -23.60
N GLN A 5 -39.24 3.40 -23.17
CA GLN A 5 -39.52 3.18 -21.74
C GLN A 5 -38.53 2.19 -21.10
N LEU A 6 -38.01 1.23 -21.88
CA LEU A 6 -36.98 0.30 -21.41
C LEU A 6 -35.64 1.01 -21.14
N LEU A 7 -35.27 1.99 -21.95
CA LEU A 7 -34.06 2.81 -21.73
C LEU A 7 -34.17 3.68 -20.47
N ASN A 8 -35.37 4.20 -20.18
CA ASN A 8 -35.59 5.00 -18.98
C ASN A 8 -35.61 4.16 -17.69
N GLN A 9 -36.02 2.89 -17.77
CA GLN A 9 -35.88 1.93 -16.66
C GLN A 9 -34.42 1.50 -16.43
N LEU A 10 -33.58 1.47 -17.48
CA LEU A 10 -32.15 1.18 -17.35
C LEU A 10 -31.39 2.27 -16.57
N HIS A 11 -31.82 3.53 -16.68
CA HIS A 11 -31.25 4.64 -15.90
C HIS A 11 -31.75 4.68 -14.44
N ALA A 12 -32.83 3.95 -14.14
CA ALA A 12 -33.39 3.81 -12.80
C ALA A 12 -32.76 2.64 -12.02
N PHE A 13 -31.82 1.90 -12.62
CA PHE A 13 -31.05 0.92 -11.84
C PHE A 13 -30.18 1.66 -10.82
N PRO A 14 -30.28 1.34 -9.52
CA PRO A 14 -29.39 1.84 -8.48
C PRO A 14 -28.01 1.17 -8.55
N LEU A 15 -27.46 0.97 -9.76
CA LEU A 15 -26.12 0.39 -9.94
C LEU A 15 -25.06 1.23 -9.21
N ALA A 16 -25.25 2.55 -9.16
CA ALA A 16 -24.36 3.46 -8.44
C ALA A 16 -24.52 3.44 -6.91
N SER A 17 -25.65 2.93 -6.37
CA SER A 17 -25.90 2.89 -4.92
C SER A 17 -25.86 1.48 -4.31
N LEU A 18 -25.63 0.45 -5.14
CA LEU A 18 -25.60 -0.96 -4.70
C LEU A 18 -24.20 -1.48 -4.36
N GLU A 19 -23.13 -0.67 -4.50
CA GLU A 19 -21.76 -1.17 -4.30
C GLU A 19 -20.78 -0.12 -3.76
N VAL A 20 -21.24 0.81 -2.91
CA VAL A 20 -20.32 1.52 -2.02
C VAL A 20 -20.44 0.82 -0.68
N GLY A 21 -19.52 -0.12 -0.42
CA GLY A 21 -19.44 -0.80 0.88
C GLY A 21 -19.53 0.24 1.99
N ARG A 22 -20.29 -0.04 3.06
CA ARG A 22 -20.40 0.92 4.16
C ARG A 22 -18.99 1.23 4.65
N HIS A 23 -18.61 2.49 4.59
CA HIS A 23 -17.29 2.96 4.95
C HIS A 23 -17.39 3.83 6.19
N PHE A 24 -16.55 3.53 7.18
CA PHE A 24 -16.47 4.37 8.38
C PHE A 24 -15.79 5.69 8.05
N TYR A 25 -16.52 6.80 8.18
CA TYR A 25 -16.01 8.14 7.91
C TYR A 25 -15.70 8.90 9.21
N TRP A 26 -14.57 9.61 9.21
CA TRP A 26 -14.30 10.70 10.13
C TRP A 26 -14.56 12.02 9.42
N GLU A 27 -15.40 12.86 10.03
CA GLU A 27 -15.64 14.22 9.57
C GLU A 27 -14.68 15.16 10.32
N ILE A 28 -13.65 15.63 9.62
CA ILE A 28 -12.71 16.63 10.14
C ILE A 28 -12.97 17.94 9.41
N GLY A 29 -13.80 18.80 10.03
CA GLY A 29 -14.28 20.02 9.39
C GLY A 29 -15.13 19.68 8.16
N ASN A 30 -14.74 20.19 6.98
CA ASN A 30 -15.44 19.92 5.72
C ASN A 30 -14.96 18.66 4.99
N TRP A 31 -14.01 17.91 5.56
CA TRP A 31 -13.42 16.74 4.90
C TRP A 31 -13.96 15.43 5.49
N ARG A 32 -14.37 14.51 4.61
CA ARG A 32 -14.76 13.15 4.95
C ARG A 32 -13.60 12.19 4.67
N LEU A 33 -13.03 11.64 5.72
CA LEU A 33 -11.88 10.73 5.64
C LEU A 33 -12.32 9.30 5.96
N HIS A 34 -11.77 8.31 5.26
CA HIS A 34 -12.06 6.90 5.51
C HIS A 34 -11.34 6.42 6.78
N GLY A 35 -11.97 6.58 7.94
CA GLY A 35 -11.39 6.26 9.25
C GLY A 35 -10.95 4.81 9.39
N GLN A 36 -11.69 3.87 8.78
CA GLN A 36 -11.33 2.44 8.74
C GLN A 36 -9.94 2.20 8.13
N VAL A 37 -9.57 2.97 7.10
CA VAL A 37 -8.29 2.83 6.39
C VAL A 37 -7.16 3.27 7.28
N PHE A 38 -7.33 4.39 7.99
CA PHE A 38 -6.35 4.90 8.93
C PHE A 38 -6.13 3.91 10.08
N LEU A 39 -7.21 3.41 10.68
CA LEU A 39 -7.14 2.42 11.76
C LEU A 39 -6.43 1.14 11.31
N ALA A 40 -6.84 0.57 10.18
CA ALA A 40 -6.21 -0.64 9.65
C ALA A 40 -4.73 -0.39 9.30
N SER A 41 -4.41 0.76 8.70
CA SER A 41 -3.03 1.12 8.37
C SER A 41 -2.16 1.27 9.61
N TRP A 42 -2.67 1.88 10.69
CA TRP A 42 -1.95 2.00 11.94
C TRP A 42 -1.68 0.66 12.62
N VAL A 43 -2.62 -0.29 12.54
CA VAL A 43 -2.38 -1.65 13.04
C VAL A 43 -1.26 -2.33 12.25
N VAL A 44 -1.27 -2.23 10.91
CA VAL A 44 -0.21 -2.79 10.06
C VAL A 44 1.14 -2.13 10.35
N ILE A 45 1.19 -0.80 10.41
CA ILE A 45 2.40 -0.03 10.72
C ILE A 45 2.93 -0.41 12.11
N GLY A 46 2.05 -0.46 13.12
CA GLY A 46 2.41 -0.87 14.47
C GLY A 46 2.99 -2.28 14.51
N THR A 47 2.37 -3.22 13.79
CA THR A 47 2.85 -4.61 13.68
C THR A 47 4.24 -4.66 13.06
N LEU A 48 4.47 -3.94 11.97
CA LEU A 48 5.78 -3.87 11.30
C LEU A 48 6.84 -3.24 12.20
N LEU A 49 6.53 -2.14 12.89
CA LEU A 49 7.46 -1.47 13.80
C LEU A 49 7.80 -2.35 15.00
N ILE A 50 6.83 -3.05 15.57
CA ILE A 50 7.06 -4.00 16.67
C ILE A 50 7.93 -5.16 16.19
N ALA A 51 7.63 -5.75 15.03
CA ALA A 51 8.43 -6.83 14.47
C ALA A 51 9.89 -6.36 14.21
N ALA A 52 10.05 -5.18 13.62
CA ALA A 52 11.35 -4.59 13.36
C ALA A 52 12.14 -4.30 14.65
N PHE A 53 11.47 -3.73 15.66
CA PHE A 53 12.09 -3.46 16.95
C PHE A 53 12.51 -4.75 17.65
N LEU A 54 11.63 -5.76 17.72
CA LEU A 54 11.94 -7.02 18.38
C LEU A 54 13.06 -7.78 17.68
N GLY A 55 13.14 -7.75 16.35
CA GLY A 55 14.21 -8.43 15.62
C GLY A 55 15.54 -7.66 15.55
N THR A 56 15.55 -6.35 15.85
CA THR A 56 16.78 -5.54 15.91
C THR A 56 17.27 -5.28 17.33
N ARG A 57 16.48 -5.59 18.35
CA ARG A 57 16.82 -5.33 19.76
C ARG A 57 18.03 -6.13 20.27
N ASN A 58 18.31 -7.29 19.70
CA ASN A 58 19.42 -8.16 20.11
C ASN A 58 20.12 -8.80 18.91
N THR A 59 20.64 -7.96 18.02
CA THR A 59 21.34 -8.39 16.81
C THR A 59 22.66 -9.09 17.15
N GLN A 60 22.79 -10.34 16.72
CA GLN A 60 24.00 -11.15 16.87
C GLN A 60 24.76 -11.27 15.55
N LEU A 61 26.07 -11.52 15.60
CA LEU A 61 26.89 -11.74 14.40
C LEU A 61 26.48 -13.00 13.63
N VAL A 62 26.06 -14.04 14.35
CA VAL A 62 25.45 -15.24 13.76
C VAL A 62 23.94 -15.12 14.00
N PRO A 63 23.12 -14.92 12.96
CA PRO A 63 21.70 -14.67 13.12
C PRO A 63 20.99 -15.89 13.69
N ALA A 64 20.13 -15.67 14.68
CA ALA A 64 19.32 -16.72 15.30
C ALA A 64 17.86 -16.27 15.49
N GLY A 65 16.93 -17.23 15.47
CA GLY A 65 15.51 -16.99 15.71
C GLY A 65 14.89 -16.00 14.72
N MET A 66 14.30 -14.91 15.24
CA MET A 66 13.59 -13.91 14.42
C MET A 66 14.52 -13.05 13.55
N GLN A 67 15.78 -12.88 13.95
CA GLN A 67 16.78 -12.17 13.15
C GLN A 67 17.00 -12.88 11.80
N ASN A 68 17.05 -14.22 11.79
CA ASN A 68 17.24 -15.02 10.57
C ASN A 68 16.11 -14.77 9.55
N PHE A 69 14.86 -14.72 10.01
CA PHE A 69 13.72 -14.41 9.14
C PHE A 69 13.80 -12.98 8.58
N MET A 70 14.12 -12.00 9.43
CA MET A 70 14.23 -10.61 8.99
C MET A 70 15.38 -10.38 8.00
N GLU A 71 16.52 -11.03 8.21
CA GLU A 71 17.66 -10.98 7.30
C GLU A 71 17.32 -11.64 5.96
N TYR A 72 16.65 -12.79 5.98
CA TYR A 72 16.18 -13.45 4.76
C TYR A 72 15.24 -12.54 3.94
N VAL A 73 14.28 -11.89 4.59
CA VAL A 73 13.37 -10.94 3.94
C VAL A 73 14.13 -9.75 3.36
N LEU A 74 15.10 -9.20 4.10
CA LEU A 74 15.93 -8.10 3.65
C LEU A 74 16.85 -8.49 2.49
N GLU A 75 17.39 -9.71 2.48
CA GLU A 75 18.18 -10.26 1.38
C GLU A 75 17.31 -10.48 0.13
N PHE A 76 16.08 -10.98 0.29
CA PHE A 76 15.11 -11.10 -0.79
C PHE A 76 14.81 -9.74 -1.45
N ILE A 77 14.53 -8.71 -0.64
CA ILE A 77 14.29 -7.34 -1.14
C ILE A 77 15.54 -6.80 -1.83
N ARG A 78 16.74 -7.04 -1.26
CA ARG A 78 18.02 -6.63 -1.87
C ARG A 78 18.25 -7.30 -3.21
N SER A 79 17.92 -8.58 -3.36
CA SER A 79 18.02 -9.30 -4.63
C SER A 79 17.13 -8.65 -5.68
N ILE A 80 15.84 -8.45 -5.37
CA ILE A 80 14.91 -7.79 -6.29
C ILE A 80 15.41 -6.41 -6.68
N ALA A 81 15.82 -5.60 -5.71
CA ALA A 81 16.34 -4.26 -5.98
C ALA A 81 17.60 -4.32 -6.86
N LYS A 82 18.52 -5.26 -6.60
CA LYS A 82 19.75 -5.44 -7.38
C LYS A 82 19.44 -5.85 -8.82
N ASP A 83 18.53 -6.80 -9.00
CA ASP A 83 18.17 -7.36 -10.31
C ASP A 83 17.42 -6.33 -11.18
N GLN A 84 16.57 -5.50 -10.57
CA GLN A 84 15.75 -4.53 -11.30
C GLN A 84 16.42 -3.16 -11.52
N ILE A 85 17.22 -2.68 -10.55
CA ILE A 85 17.81 -1.33 -10.59
C ILE A 85 19.28 -1.36 -11.03
N GLY A 86 19.97 -2.47 -10.76
CA GLY A 86 21.38 -2.65 -11.05
C GLY A 86 22.28 -2.43 -9.83
N GLU A 87 23.45 -3.05 -9.91
CA GLU A 87 24.38 -3.24 -8.79
C GLU A 87 24.93 -1.94 -8.17
N LYS A 88 25.02 -0.85 -8.95
CA LYS A 88 25.56 0.42 -8.47
C LYS A 88 24.58 1.20 -7.60
N GLU A 89 23.29 1.03 -7.85
CA GLU A 89 22.27 1.98 -7.41
C GLU A 89 21.24 1.35 -6.45
N TYR A 90 21.12 0.01 -6.43
CA TYR A 90 20.06 -0.67 -5.68
C TYR A 90 20.03 -0.32 -4.20
N ARG A 91 21.18 -0.11 -3.55
CA ARG A 91 21.28 0.10 -2.09
C ARG A 91 20.42 1.26 -1.59
N ALA A 92 20.36 2.35 -2.34
CA ALA A 92 19.55 3.52 -1.99
C ALA A 92 18.04 3.26 -2.09
N TRP A 93 17.64 2.28 -2.89
CA TRP A 93 16.24 1.92 -3.14
C TRP A 93 15.72 0.82 -2.23
N VAL A 94 16.61 0.05 -1.59
CA VAL A 94 16.23 -1.03 -0.67
C VAL A 94 15.26 -0.56 0.43
N PRO A 95 15.47 0.58 1.12
CA PRO A 95 14.53 1.02 2.15
C PRO A 95 13.14 1.35 1.60
N PHE A 96 13.09 1.97 0.42
CA PHE A 96 11.83 2.35 -0.24
C PHE A 96 11.05 1.11 -0.71
N ILE A 97 11.70 0.24 -1.48
CA ILE A 97 11.11 -1.01 -1.98
C ILE A 97 10.70 -1.90 -0.80
N GLY A 98 11.57 -2.02 0.21
CA GLY A 98 11.29 -2.85 1.38
C GLY A 98 10.10 -2.36 2.18
N THR A 99 9.95 -1.05 2.37
CA THR A 99 8.80 -0.48 3.07
C THR A 99 7.51 -0.74 2.30
N LEU A 100 7.49 -0.49 0.99
CA LEU A 100 6.33 -0.77 0.14
C LEU A 100 5.96 -2.25 0.15
N PHE A 101 6.94 -3.12 -0.06
CA PHE A 101 6.75 -4.56 -0.07
C PHE A 101 6.17 -5.06 1.25
N LEU A 102 6.79 -4.72 2.37
CA LEU A 102 6.35 -5.18 3.70
C LEU A 102 4.99 -4.61 4.07
N PHE A 103 4.75 -3.33 3.78
CA PHE A 103 3.45 -2.71 4.03
C PHE A 103 2.33 -3.39 3.25
N ILE A 104 2.51 -3.59 1.94
CA ILE A 104 1.49 -4.24 1.09
C ILE A 104 1.31 -5.70 1.49
N PHE A 105 2.41 -6.43 1.72
CA PHE A 105 2.38 -7.84 2.13
C PHE A 105 1.61 -8.01 3.44
N VAL A 106 2.00 -7.31 4.50
CA VAL A 106 1.34 -7.42 5.81
C VAL A 106 -0.09 -6.87 5.75
N SER A 107 -0.36 -5.81 4.98
CA SER A 107 -1.72 -5.33 4.77
C SER A 107 -2.63 -6.41 4.20
N ASN A 108 -2.21 -7.05 3.11
CA ASN A 108 -3.00 -8.10 2.45
C ASN A 108 -3.18 -9.32 3.36
N TRP A 109 -2.11 -9.77 4.04
CA TRP A 109 -2.18 -10.88 4.98
C TRP A 109 -3.02 -10.56 6.20
N SER A 110 -2.98 -9.31 6.70
CA SER A 110 -3.82 -8.89 7.82
C SER A 110 -5.30 -8.91 7.45
N GLY A 111 -5.69 -8.53 6.24
CA GLY A 111 -7.09 -8.63 5.79
C GLY A 111 -7.58 -10.06 5.64
N ALA A 112 -6.69 -10.98 5.26
CA ALA A 112 -7.02 -12.40 5.06
C ALA A 112 -7.02 -13.22 6.37
N LEU A 113 -6.06 -12.96 7.26
CA LEU A 113 -5.85 -13.76 8.48
C LEU A 113 -6.57 -13.22 9.71
N VAL A 114 -6.72 -11.90 9.84
CA VAL A 114 -7.34 -11.31 11.02
C VAL A 114 -8.85 -11.38 10.84
N PRO A 115 -9.59 -12.02 11.76
CA PRO A 115 -11.05 -12.09 11.69
C PRO A 115 -11.65 -10.75 12.14
N TRP A 116 -11.48 -9.73 11.30
CA TRP A 116 -11.95 -8.36 11.53
C TRP A 116 -13.45 -8.27 11.80
N ARG A 117 -14.22 -9.28 11.35
CA ARG A 117 -15.67 -9.41 11.61
C ARG A 117 -16.03 -9.61 13.09
N VAL A 118 -15.06 -9.96 13.95
CA VAL A 118 -15.26 -10.11 15.41
C VAL A 118 -15.21 -8.75 16.13
N VAL A 119 -14.58 -7.75 15.52
CA VAL A 119 -14.51 -6.38 16.05
C VAL A 119 -15.61 -5.56 15.38
N GLU A 120 -16.75 -5.42 16.06
CA GLU A 120 -17.85 -4.59 15.59
C GLU A 120 -17.49 -3.10 15.73
N ILE A 121 -17.39 -2.40 14.61
CA ILE A 121 -17.33 -0.94 14.55
C ILE A 121 -18.73 -0.37 14.30
N PRO A 122 -18.99 0.90 14.70
CA PRO A 122 -20.33 1.51 14.60
C PRO A 122 -20.92 1.50 13.19
N GLU A 123 -20.07 1.60 12.16
CA GLU A 123 -20.45 1.56 10.75
C GLU A 123 -19.29 0.97 9.92
N GLY A 124 -19.57 0.07 8.98
CA GLY A 124 -18.59 -0.51 8.06
C GLY A 124 -17.91 -1.80 8.55
N GLU A 125 -17.04 -2.38 7.71
CA GLU A 125 -16.25 -3.58 8.02
C GLU A 125 -14.76 -3.22 8.05
N LEU A 126 -14.05 -3.64 9.10
CA LEU A 126 -12.58 -3.59 9.08
C LEU A 126 -12.09 -4.61 8.06
N ALA A 127 -11.22 -4.17 7.15
CA ALA A 127 -10.60 -4.99 6.12
C ALA A 127 -9.15 -4.54 5.92
N ALA A 128 -8.42 -5.20 5.03
CA ALA A 128 -7.07 -4.76 4.66
C ALA A 128 -7.08 -3.27 4.23
N PRO A 129 -6.05 -2.48 4.60
CA PRO A 129 -5.92 -1.09 4.13
C PRO A 129 -5.98 -0.96 2.60
N THR A 130 -5.49 -1.98 1.89
CA THR A 130 -5.44 -2.09 0.42
C THR A 130 -6.80 -2.34 -0.23
N ASN A 131 -7.85 -2.62 0.55
CA ASN A 131 -9.22 -2.75 0.05
C ASN A 131 -9.83 -1.39 -0.33
N ASP A 132 -9.28 -0.30 0.17
CA ASP A 132 -9.72 1.05 -0.17
C ASP A 132 -8.88 1.62 -1.34
N ILE A 133 -9.56 2.20 -2.32
CA ILE A 133 -8.93 2.81 -3.50
C ILE A 133 -7.97 3.93 -3.14
N ASN A 134 -8.22 4.66 -2.03
CA ASN A 134 -7.35 5.75 -1.59
C ASN A 134 -5.96 5.22 -1.26
N THR A 135 -5.85 4.05 -0.64
CA THR A 135 -4.56 3.46 -0.29
C THR A 135 -3.80 3.04 -1.54
N THR A 136 -4.47 2.35 -2.48
CA THR A 136 -3.82 1.86 -3.71
C THR A 136 -3.38 3.01 -4.61
N VAL A 137 -4.23 4.03 -4.77
CA VAL A 137 -3.90 5.24 -5.52
C VAL A 137 -2.77 6.03 -4.85
N ALA A 138 -2.80 6.19 -3.52
CA ALA A 138 -1.73 6.88 -2.80
C ALA A 138 -0.37 6.19 -2.97
N LEU A 139 -0.32 4.86 -2.85
CA LEU A 139 0.92 4.09 -3.04
C LEU A 139 1.42 4.16 -4.50
N ALA A 140 0.50 4.12 -5.48
CA ALA A 140 0.85 4.25 -6.89
C ALA A 140 1.43 5.63 -7.21
N LEU A 141 0.79 6.70 -6.71
CA LEU A 141 1.27 8.06 -6.88
C LEU A 141 2.60 8.29 -6.16
N LEU A 142 2.76 7.78 -4.93
CA LEU A 142 4.02 7.85 -4.19
C LEU A 142 5.17 7.20 -4.98
N THR A 143 4.93 6.00 -5.52
CA THR A 143 5.91 5.28 -6.34
C THR A 143 6.25 6.02 -7.62
N SER A 144 5.24 6.58 -8.29
CA SER A 144 5.40 7.40 -9.48
C SER A 144 6.27 8.63 -9.22
N VAL A 145 5.95 9.41 -8.18
CA VAL A 145 6.72 10.60 -7.79
C VAL A 145 8.16 10.23 -7.42
N PHE A 146 8.37 9.16 -6.66
CA PHE A 146 9.70 8.71 -6.28
C PHE A 146 10.53 8.31 -7.52
N TYR A 147 9.94 7.57 -8.46
CA TYR A 147 10.57 7.20 -9.72
C TYR A 147 10.95 8.43 -10.56
N PHE A 148 10.03 9.39 -10.74
CA PHE A 148 10.33 10.61 -11.48
C PHE A 148 11.41 11.45 -10.79
N SER A 149 11.36 11.59 -9.47
CA SER A 149 12.37 12.34 -8.71
C SER A 149 13.78 11.74 -8.87
N ALA A 150 13.88 10.42 -8.83
CA ALA A 150 15.15 9.74 -9.05
C ALA A 150 15.61 9.80 -10.52
N GLY A 151 14.67 9.75 -11.47
CA GLY A 151 14.94 9.95 -12.90
C GLY A 151 15.52 11.34 -13.19
N LEU A 152 14.92 12.38 -12.61
CA LEU A 152 15.40 13.76 -12.72
C LEU A 152 16.78 13.93 -12.07
N SER A 153 17.00 13.34 -10.90
CA SER A 153 18.29 13.40 -10.21
C SER A 153 19.42 12.72 -10.98
N LYS A 154 19.13 11.67 -11.77
CA LYS A 154 20.14 10.91 -12.51
C LYS A 154 20.39 11.41 -13.92
N LYS A 155 19.37 11.92 -14.61
CA LYS A 155 19.45 12.32 -16.02
C LYS A 155 19.52 13.84 -16.21
N GLY A 156 19.29 14.64 -15.17
CA GLY A 156 19.19 16.09 -15.27
C GLY A 156 17.88 16.55 -15.93
N CYS A 157 17.46 17.79 -15.68
CA CYS A 157 16.18 18.33 -16.17
C CYS A 157 16.14 18.50 -17.72
N GLY A 158 17.29 18.59 -18.38
CA GLY A 158 17.40 18.89 -19.82
C GLY A 158 17.41 17.70 -20.79
N THR A 159 17.67 16.47 -20.32
CA THR A 159 17.88 15.31 -21.22
C THR A 159 16.59 14.54 -21.56
N LEU A 160 15.44 14.96 -21.03
CA LEU A 160 14.14 14.41 -21.44
C LEU A 160 13.65 14.95 -22.81
N GLN A 161 14.31 15.98 -23.36
CA GLN A 161 14.00 16.53 -24.70
C GLN A 161 14.95 16.08 -25.81
N ALA A 162 16.03 15.36 -25.50
CA ALA A 162 17.02 14.92 -26.47
C ALA A 162 17.10 13.39 -26.54
N MET A 163 16.02 12.74 -26.98
CA MET A 163 16.13 11.41 -27.58
C MET A 163 16.26 11.62 -29.09
N PRO A 164 17.44 11.39 -29.70
CA PRO A 164 17.51 11.28 -31.16
C PRO A 164 16.67 10.08 -31.62
N ASN A 165 15.95 10.29 -32.72
CA ASN A 165 15.14 9.29 -33.42
C ASN A 165 15.89 8.00 -33.72
#